data_AF-A0A1N7MK04-F1
#
_entry.id   AF-A0A1N7MK04-F1
#
_cell.length_a   1.000
_cell.length_b   1.000
_cell.length_c   1.000
_cell.angle_alpha   90.00
_cell.angle_beta   90.00
_cell.angle_gamma   90.00
#
_symmetry.space_group_name_H-M   'P 1'
#
loop_
_entity.id
_entity.type
_entity.pdbx_description
1 polymer ?
#
loop_
_entity_poly.entity_id
_entity_poly.type
_entity_poly.pdbx_seq_one_letter_code
_entity_poly.pdbx_strand_id
1 'polypeptide(L)'
;MKKLFILAGVSLILTSCNVNYGGYPIRNPYPTNNRGNAGNAANAEREYNELIKTYKPETADVLNDLLNDDDPGNPRTSISVENKSRCNMVLTVSGNNFFKKIPIGSGKIGYTMVPKNQNYRLSGMLCNSSYQSTKFITSSYSIKLTN
;
A
#
# COMPACT_ATOMS: atom_id res chain seq x y z
N MET A 1 46.75 52.05 -13.58
CA MET A 1 47.98 51.81 -14.35
C MET A 1 47.81 50.53 -15.16
N LYS A 2 48.31 50.55 -16.40
CA LYS A 2 48.32 49.51 -17.46
C LYS A 2 48.45 48.08 -16.91
N LYS A 3 47.78 47.08 -17.50
CA LYS A 3 48.34 46.29 -18.61
C LYS A 3 47.24 45.54 -19.40
N LEU A 4 47.28 45.74 -20.71
CA LEU A 4 46.72 44.88 -21.76
C LEU A 4 47.47 43.54 -21.79
N PHE A 5 46.77 42.44 -22.06
CA PHE A 5 47.27 41.39 -22.96
C PHE A 5 46.10 40.76 -23.73
N ILE A 6 46.25 40.80 -25.05
CA ILE A 6 45.46 40.18 -26.12
C ILE A 6 45.99 38.76 -26.33
N LEU A 7 45.13 37.77 -26.60
CA LEU A 7 45.36 36.51 -27.34
C LEU A 7 43.97 35.83 -27.50
N ALA A 8 43.24 36.00 -28.60
CA ALA A 8 43.34 35.28 -29.87
C ALA A 8 43.13 33.75 -29.77
N GLY A 9 41.96 33.29 -30.25
CA GLY A 9 41.81 32.04 -30.99
C GLY A 9 41.56 30.76 -30.18
N VAL A 10 40.34 30.22 -30.29
CA VAL A 10 40.00 28.95 -30.96
C VAL A 10 38.57 28.59 -30.56
N SER A 11 37.62 28.84 -31.46
CA SER A 11 36.27 28.29 -31.36
C SER A 11 36.33 26.78 -31.56
N LEU A 12 36.16 26.02 -30.49
CA LEU A 12 35.84 24.60 -30.55
C LEU A 12 34.35 24.46 -30.89
N ILE A 13 34.09 24.25 -32.18
CA ILE A 13 32.81 23.78 -32.70
C ILE A 13 32.63 22.35 -32.19
N LEU A 14 31.84 22.17 -31.14
CA LEU A 14 31.38 20.84 -30.74
C LEU A 14 30.16 20.49 -31.59
N THR A 15 30.44 19.72 -32.64
CA THR A 15 29.46 18.90 -33.34
C THR A 15 28.93 17.83 -32.39
N SER A 16 27.70 17.98 -31.89
CA SER A 16 26.99 16.88 -31.25
C SER A 16 26.13 16.14 -32.28
N CYS A 17 26.45 14.86 -32.42
CA CYS A 17 25.78 13.91 -33.31
C CYS A 17 24.31 13.71 -32.91
N ASN A 18 23.39 13.83 -33.87
CA ASN A 18 22.04 13.31 -33.75
C ASN A 18 22.09 11.77 -33.78
N VAL A 19 22.05 11.15 -32.60
CA VAL A 19 21.83 9.72 -32.44
C VAL A 19 20.33 9.45 -32.46
N ASN A 20 19.83 9.05 -33.64
CA ASN A 20 18.50 8.49 -33.83
C ASN A 20 18.50 7.06 -33.27
N TYR A 21 18.15 6.93 -31.99
CA TYR A 21 17.85 5.63 -31.41
C TYR A 21 16.48 5.18 -31.92
N GLY A 22 16.52 4.09 -32.69
CA GLY A 22 15.35 3.43 -33.25
C GLY A 22 14.27 3.18 -32.21
N GLY A 23 13.02 3.34 -32.66
CA GLY A 23 11.83 3.22 -31.85
C GLY A 23 11.79 1.91 -31.08
N TYR A 24 11.68 2.03 -29.76
CA TYR A 24 11.17 0.96 -28.92
C TYR A 24 9.75 0.62 -29.40
N PRO A 25 9.36 -0.66 -29.48
CA PRO A 25 8.00 -1.02 -29.84
C PRO A 25 7.06 -0.41 -28.81
N ILE A 26 6.16 0.45 -29.31
CA ILE A 26 4.99 0.92 -28.58
C ILE A 26 4.23 -0.34 -28.17
N ARG A 27 4.26 -0.67 -26.86
CA ARG A 27 3.27 -1.60 -26.31
C ARG A 27 1.92 -0.95 -26.55
N ASN A 28 1.11 -1.53 -27.43
CA ASN A 28 -0.31 -1.21 -27.54
C ASN A 28 -0.91 -1.13 -26.13
N PRO A 29 -1.33 0.06 -25.64
CA PRO A 29 -2.27 0.06 -24.55
C PRO A 29 -3.55 -0.52 -25.13
N TYR A 30 -3.92 -1.72 -24.67
CA TYR A 30 -5.27 -2.24 -24.80
C TYR A 30 -6.27 -1.11 -24.53
N PRO A 31 -7.38 -1.02 -25.30
CA PRO A 31 -8.27 0.13 -25.24
C PRO A 31 -8.74 0.33 -23.81
N THR A 32 -8.28 1.42 -23.19
CA THR A 32 -8.72 1.83 -21.86
C THR A 32 -10.11 2.43 -22.05
N ASN A 33 -11.12 1.57 -21.96
CA ASN A 33 -12.47 2.06 -21.72
C ASN A 33 -12.43 2.84 -20.41
N ASN A 34 -12.57 4.15 -20.54
CA ASN A 34 -12.59 5.14 -19.49
C ASN A 34 -13.80 4.86 -18.57
N ARG A 35 -13.62 3.92 -17.64
CA ARG A 35 -14.56 3.58 -16.58
C ARG A 35 -13.83 3.88 -15.28
N GLY A 36 -13.77 5.17 -14.95
CA GLY A 36 -12.95 5.81 -13.91
C GLY A 36 -13.14 5.36 -12.46
N ASN A 37 -13.59 4.11 -12.23
CA ASN A 37 -13.62 3.48 -10.92
C ASN A 37 -13.47 1.95 -10.96
N ALA A 38 -13.63 1.30 -12.13
CA ALA A 38 -13.50 -0.16 -12.25
C ALA A 38 -12.04 -0.64 -12.16
N GLY A 39 -11.07 0.25 -12.43
CA GLY A 39 -9.64 -0.07 -12.37
C GLY A 39 -9.15 -0.37 -10.96
N ASN A 40 -9.63 0.37 -9.96
CA ASN A 40 -9.12 0.20 -8.59
C ASN A 40 -9.65 -1.10 -7.93
N ALA A 41 -10.91 -1.47 -8.21
CA ALA A 41 -11.48 -2.76 -7.80
C ALA A 41 -10.74 -3.95 -8.44
N ALA A 42 -10.51 -3.89 -9.75
CA ALA A 42 -9.81 -4.94 -10.48
C ALA A 42 -8.35 -5.08 -10.01
N ASN A 43 -7.70 -3.96 -9.67
CA ASN A 43 -6.35 -3.98 -9.10
C ASN A 43 -6.33 -4.59 -7.69
N ALA A 44 -7.30 -4.25 -6.83
CA ALA A 44 -7.42 -4.84 -5.50
C ALA A 44 -7.66 -6.36 -5.55
N GLU A 45 -8.47 -6.84 -6.49
CA GLU A 45 -8.71 -8.28 -6.69
C GLU A 45 -7.43 -9.01 -7.14
N ARG A 46 -6.65 -8.42 -8.05
CA ARG A 46 -5.35 -8.99 -8.45
C ARG A 46 -4.38 -9.07 -7.28
N GLU A 47 -4.24 -7.97 -6.54
CA GLU A 47 -3.36 -7.89 -5.37
C GLU A 47 -3.77 -8.91 -4.30
N TYR A 48 -5.08 -9.05 -4.06
CA TYR A 48 -5.61 -10.08 -3.16
C TYR A 48 -5.16 -11.49 -3.58
N ASN A 49 -5.33 -11.84 -4.86
CA ASN A 49 -5.00 -13.16 -5.40
C ASN A 49 -3.50 -13.48 -5.35
N GLU A 50 -2.64 -12.47 -5.38
CA GLU A 50 -1.20 -12.64 -5.20
C GLU A 50 -0.83 -12.82 -3.73
N LEU A 51 -1.35 -11.95 -2.86
CA LEU A 51 -1.03 -11.97 -1.43
C LEU A 51 -1.59 -13.20 -0.72
N ILE A 52 -2.80 -13.66 -1.05
CA ILE A 52 -3.43 -14.78 -0.35
C ILE A 52 -2.64 -16.10 -0.48
N LYS A 53 -1.86 -16.26 -1.56
CA LYS A 53 -1.04 -17.45 -1.80
C LYS A 53 0.11 -17.59 -0.80
N THR A 54 0.62 -16.47 -0.31
CA THR A 54 1.77 -16.42 0.60
C THR A 54 1.40 -15.96 2.00
N TYR A 55 0.16 -15.47 2.19
CA TYR A 55 -0.33 -14.95 3.45
C TYR A 55 -0.42 -16.04 4.51
N LYS A 56 0.25 -15.81 5.64
CA LYS A 56 0.15 -16.63 6.84
C LYS A 56 -0.57 -15.81 7.92
N PRO A 57 -1.78 -16.22 8.35
CA PRO A 57 -2.51 -15.52 9.39
C PRO A 57 -1.85 -15.72 10.77
N GLU A 58 -1.87 -14.67 11.59
CA GLU A 58 -1.37 -14.69 12.99
C GLU A 58 -2.51 -15.07 13.97
N THR A 59 -3.27 -16.12 13.67
CA THR A 59 -4.49 -16.46 14.42
C THR A 59 -4.23 -16.84 15.87
N ALA A 60 -3.12 -17.52 16.16
CA ALA A 60 -2.78 -17.95 17.53
C ALA A 60 -2.50 -16.73 18.43
N ASP A 61 -1.64 -15.81 17.98
CA ASP A 61 -1.27 -14.63 18.75
C ASP A 61 -2.48 -13.71 18.99
N VAL A 62 -3.32 -13.55 17.97
CA VAL A 62 -4.55 -12.76 18.06
C VAL A 62 -5.55 -13.41 19.02
N LEU A 63 -5.75 -14.73 18.94
CA LEU A 63 -6.64 -15.43 19.86
C LEU A 63 -6.15 -15.30 21.30
N ASN A 64 -4.85 -15.43 21.52
CA ASN A 64 -4.26 -15.27 22.84
C ASN A 64 -4.45 -13.85 23.38
N ASP A 65 -4.26 -12.82 22.55
CA ASP A 65 -4.51 -11.42 22.93
C ASP A 65 -5.97 -11.17 23.32
N LEU A 66 -6.92 -11.70 22.52
CA LEU A 66 -8.35 -11.58 22.78
C LEU A 66 -8.82 -12.30 24.04
N LEU A 67 -8.12 -13.36 24.46
CA LEU A 67 -8.47 -14.15 25.66
C LEU A 67 -7.83 -13.62 26.95
N ASN A 68 -6.75 -12.86 26.86
CA ASN A 68 -6.02 -12.34 28.02
C ASN A 68 -6.44 -10.89 28.40
N ASP A 69 -7.65 -10.47 28.02
CA ASP A 69 -8.29 -9.20 28.43
C ASP A 69 -7.35 -7.99 28.49
N ASP A 70 -6.63 -7.73 27.40
CA ASP A 70 -5.75 -6.57 27.23
C ASP A 70 -4.67 -6.41 28.33
N ASP A 71 -4.01 -7.51 28.73
CA ASP A 71 -2.89 -7.52 29.69
C ASP A 71 -1.99 -6.26 29.56
N PRO A 72 -1.89 -5.41 30.59
CA PRO A 72 -1.10 -4.19 30.54
C PRO A 72 0.40 -4.45 30.36
N GLY A 73 0.88 -5.66 30.67
CA GLY A 73 2.26 -6.10 30.44
C GLY A 73 2.57 -6.43 28.97
N ASN A 74 1.56 -6.71 28.14
CA ASN A 74 1.76 -7.04 26.73
C ASN A 74 1.95 -5.76 25.89
N PRO A 75 3.10 -5.56 25.22
CA PRO A 75 3.35 -4.36 24.41
C PRO A 75 2.62 -4.36 23.06
N ARG A 76 1.95 -5.47 22.70
CA ARG A 76 1.21 -5.63 21.45
C ARG A 76 -0.24 -5.96 21.72
N THR A 77 -1.08 -5.70 20.72
CA THR A 77 -2.50 -6.03 20.73
C THR A 77 -2.99 -6.32 19.33
N SER A 78 -4.21 -6.84 19.20
CA SER A 78 -4.80 -7.31 17.97
C SER A 78 -5.70 -6.26 17.30
N ILE A 79 -5.67 -6.24 15.97
CA ILE A 79 -6.69 -5.59 15.15
C ILE A 79 -7.39 -6.67 14.36
N SER A 80 -8.72 -6.74 14.48
CA SER A 80 -9.59 -7.60 13.68
C SER A 80 -10.45 -6.77 12.73
N VAL A 81 -10.54 -7.18 11.47
CA VAL A 81 -11.35 -6.49 10.45
C VAL A 81 -12.21 -7.50 9.72
N GLU A 82 -13.52 -7.42 9.93
CA GLU A 82 -14.53 -8.22 9.25
C GLU A 82 -14.96 -7.53 7.95
N ASN A 83 -14.74 -8.18 6.82
CA ASN A 83 -15.24 -7.75 5.53
C ASN A 83 -16.62 -8.38 5.29
N LYS A 84 -17.69 -7.62 5.56
CA LYS A 84 -19.08 -8.03 5.26
C LYS A 84 -19.53 -7.69 3.85
N SER A 85 -18.63 -7.21 2.98
CA SER A 85 -18.95 -6.95 1.59
C SER A 85 -18.88 -8.23 0.74
N ARG A 86 -19.41 -8.13 -0.48
CA ARG A 86 -19.33 -9.17 -1.50
C ARG A 86 -17.99 -9.23 -2.25
N CYS A 87 -17.06 -8.32 -1.98
CA CYS A 87 -15.78 -8.23 -2.69
C CYS A 87 -14.62 -8.61 -1.78
N ASN A 88 -13.55 -9.14 -2.36
CA ASN A 88 -12.29 -9.25 -1.64
C ASN A 88 -11.66 -7.87 -1.47
N MET A 89 -10.79 -7.73 -0.48
CA MET A 89 -10.01 -6.52 -0.27
C MET A 89 -8.60 -6.84 0.20
N VAL A 90 -7.70 -5.87 0.04
CA VAL A 90 -6.41 -5.84 0.72
C VAL A 90 -6.43 -4.67 1.69
N LEU A 91 -6.37 -4.98 2.98
CA LEU A 91 -6.25 -3.98 4.03
C LEU A 91 -4.76 -3.70 4.27
N THR A 92 -4.37 -2.44 4.11
CA THR A 92 -3.06 -1.95 4.54
C THR A 92 -3.18 -1.35 5.93
N VAL A 93 -2.41 -1.89 6.86
CA VAL A 93 -2.24 -1.39 8.23
C VAL A 93 -0.86 -0.75 8.29
N SER A 94 -0.81 0.55 8.52
CA SER A 94 0.43 1.32 8.57
C SER A 94 0.50 2.16 9.83
N GLY A 95 1.65 2.18 10.49
CA GLY A 95 1.91 2.94 11.71
C GLY A 95 3.40 3.21 11.84
N ASN A 96 3.82 3.72 13.01
CA ASN A 96 5.23 3.94 13.27
C ASN A 96 5.99 2.60 13.27
N ASN A 97 6.97 2.46 12.38
CA ASN A 97 7.75 1.23 12.15
C ASN A 97 6.91 -0.04 11.92
N PHE A 98 5.67 0.10 11.46
CA PHE A 98 4.77 -1.02 11.20
C PHE A 98 4.09 -0.84 9.85
N PHE A 99 4.19 -1.85 9.00
CA PHE A 99 3.50 -1.89 7.72
C PHE A 99 3.13 -3.33 7.39
N LYS A 100 1.84 -3.60 7.19
CA LYS A 100 1.36 -4.93 6.81
C LYS A 100 0.17 -4.82 5.87
N LYS A 101 0.15 -5.70 4.86
CA LYS A 101 -0.99 -5.91 3.97
C LYS A 101 -1.67 -7.21 4.35
N ILE A 102 -2.99 -7.17 4.48
CA ILE A 102 -3.82 -8.28 4.91
C ILE A 102 -4.86 -8.53 3.82
N PRO A 103 -4.78 -9.63 3.05
CA PRO A 103 -5.84 -10.01 2.14
C PRO A 103 -7.05 -10.50 2.97
N ILE A 104 -8.21 -9.88 2.77
CA ILE A 104 -9.45 -10.22 3.46
C ILE A 104 -10.51 -10.57 2.41
N GLY A 105 -10.85 -11.85 2.35
CA GLY A 105 -11.89 -12.33 1.45
C GLY A 105 -13.28 -11.82 1.82
N SER A 106 -14.21 -11.91 0.88
CA SER A 106 -15.63 -11.60 1.13
C SER A 106 -16.20 -12.47 2.26
N GLY A 107 -16.87 -11.83 3.22
CA GLY A 107 -17.46 -12.48 4.40
C GLY A 107 -16.43 -13.06 5.38
N LYS A 108 -15.15 -12.71 5.24
CA LYS A 108 -14.06 -13.21 6.10
C LYS A 108 -13.54 -12.11 7.02
N ILE A 109 -12.78 -12.54 8.02
CA ILE A 109 -12.13 -11.66 8.99
C ILE A 109 -10.61 -11.74 8.77
N GLY A 110 -9.97 -10.58 8.67
CA GLY A 110 -8.52 -10.43 8.67
C GLY A 110 -8.04 -9.99 10.05
N TYR A 111 -6.84 -10.42 10.43
CA TYR A 111 -6.27 -10.12 11.73
C TYR A 111 -4.79 -9.76 11.63
N THR A 112 -4.31 -8.96 12.58
CA THR A 112 -2.88 -8.73 12.78
C THR A 112 -2.58 -8.28 14.20
N MET A 113 -1.40 -8.63 14.70
CA MET A 113 -0.85 -8.05 15.92
C MET A 113 -0.10 -6.77 15.62
N VAL A 114 -0.30 -5.74 16.44
CA VAL A 114 0.32 -4.42 16.31
C VAL A 114 0.86 -3.93 17.67
N PRO A 115 1.94 -3.15 17.73
CA PRO A 115 2.34 -2.45 18.95
C PRO A 115 1.24 -1.53 19.52
N LYS A 116 1.10 -1.48 20.84
CA LYS A 116 0.14 -0.58 21.54
C LYS A 116 0.61 0.88 21.53
N ASN A 117 -0.27 1.77 21.95
CA ASN A 117 -0.03 3.18 22.28
C ASN A 117 0.48 4.01 21.10
N GLN A 118 0.00 3.70 19.89
CA GLN A 118 0.33 4.49 18.71
C GLN A 118 -0.81 4.55 17.69
N ASN A 119 -0.68 5.50 16.76
CA ASN A 119 -1.63 5.71 15.69
C ASN A 119 -1.37 4.74 14.53
N TYR A 120 -2.44 4.14 14.02
CA TYR A 120 -2.43 3.34 12.81
C TYR A 120 -3.39 3.91 11.78
N ARG A 121 -2.91 4.03 10.55
CA ARG A 121 -3.72 4.28 9.36
C ARG A 121 -4.08 2.95 8.72
N LEU A 122 -5.37 2.68 8.70
CA LEU A 122 -6.02 1.52 8.09
C LEU A 122 -6.62 1.97 6.77
N SER A 123 -6.20 1.36 5.66
CA SER A 123 -6.67 1.76 4.33
C SER A 123 -6.82 0.57 3.38
N GLY A 124 -7.77 0.63 2.47
CA GLY A 124 -7.94 -0.38 1.43
C GLY A 124 -9.06 -0.03 0.47
N MET A 125 -9.14 -0.76 -0.64
CA MET A 125 -10.28 -0.68 -1.54
C MET A 125 -11.26 -1.82 -1.25
N LEU A 126 -12.52 -1.49 -1.03
CA LEU A 126 -13.61 -2.43 -0.84
C LEU A 126 -14.62 -2.29 -1.98
N CYS A 127 -14.71 -3.29 -2.85
CA CYS A 127 -15.43 -3.16 -4.12
C CYS A 127 -14.93 -1.94 -4.91
N ASN A 128 -15.66 -0.83 -4.94
CA ASN A 128 -15.28 0.42 -5.60
C ASN A 128 -15.17 1.61 -4.62
N SER A 129 -15.13 1.36 -3.32
CA SER A 129 -15.07 2.39 -2.28
C SER A 129 -13.72 2.35 -1.57
N SER A 130 -13.08 3.50 -1.39
CA SER A 130 -11.85 3.60 -0.60
C SER A 130 -12.18 3.72 0.88
N TYR A 131 -11.75 2.74 1.66
CA TYR A 131 -11.73 2.83 3.11
C TYR A 131 -10.42 3.47 3.57
N GLN A 132 -10.50 4.47 4.44
CA GLN A 132 -9.36 5.03 5.13
C GLN A 132 -9.78 5.52 6.53
N SER A 133 -9.06 5.07 7.56
CA SER A 133 -9.28 5.51 8.94
C SER A 133 -7.97 5.57 9.69
N THR A 134 -7.82 6.56 10.57
CA THR A 134 -6.71 6.63 11.53
C THR A 134 -7.26 6.36 12.92
N LYS A 135 -6.64 5.44 13.66
CA LYS A 135 -7.05 5.06 15.01
C LYS A 135 -5.85 4.99 15.93
N PHE A 136 -6.00 5.50 17.14
CA PHE A 136 -5.06 5.29 18.22
C PHE A 136 -5.40 3.98 18.92
N ILE A 137 -4.46 3.03 18.92
CA ILE A 137 -4.72 1.65 19.36
C ILE A 137 -3.97 1.40 20.67
N THR A 138 -4.73 1.22 21.76
CA THR A 138 -4.23 0.91 23.11
C THR A 138 -4.56 -0.51 23.55
N SER A 139 -5.57 -1.11 22.94
CA SER A 139 -6.15 -2.41 23.24
C SER A 139 -6.71 -3.06 21.97
N SER A 140 -7.24 -4.27 22.12
CA SER A 140 -7.80 -5.05 21.00
C SER A 140 -8.88 -4.25 20.29
N TYR A 141 -8.78 -4.13 18.97
CA TYR A 141 -9.69 -3.30 18.17
C TYR A 141 -10.37 -4.11 17.07
N SER A 142 -11.70 -3.97 16.95
CA SER A 142 -12.49 -4.67 15.94
C SER A 142 -13.26 -3.72 15.03
N ILE A 143 -13.25 -4.01 13.73
CA ILE A 143 -13.88 -3.19 12.70
C ILE A 143 -14.75 -4.08 11.82
N LYS A 144 -15.94 -3.61 11.50
CA LYS A 144 -16.83 -4.24 10.52
C LYS A 144 -16.98 -3.32 9.33
N LEU A 145 -16.59 -3.80 8.15
CA LEU A 145 -16.69 -3.07 6.90
C LEU A 145 -17.85 -3.63 6.07
N THR A 146 -18.73 -2.74 5.62
CA THR A 146 -19.88 -3.04 4.75
C THR A 146 -19.80 -2.17 3.50
N ASN A 147 -20.36 -2.64 2.38
CA ASN A 147 -20.52 -1.88 1.14
C ASN A 147 -21.99 -1.71 0.80
#